data_AF-A0A3B8ZIK7-F1
#
_entry.id   AF-A0A3B8ZIK7-F1
#
_cell.length_a   1.000
_cell.length_b   1.000
_cell.length_c   1.000
_cell.angle_alpha   90.00
_cell.angle_beta   90.00
_cell.angle_gamma   90.00
#
_symmetry.space_group_name_H-M   'P 1'
#
loop_
_entity.id
_entity.type
_entity.pdbx_description
1 polymer ?
#
loop_
_entity_poly.entity_id
_entity_poly.type
_entity_poly.pdbx_seq_one_letter_code
_entity_poly.pdbx_strand_id
1 'polypeptide(L)'
;MRLNRCLLIATLFVGLATQAATLTAQQPQAPIAAISVAPLDRAIPGMSYLLNASNIPEMVGVMEMMTGFYTKGLDRSRPIAILVSFDGTAPDFQVCIPMKDHKQWFQIMSGMGLEPEELAEGLYEISAAGQVMIAKVANGWMYLGQSEDSLSAVPEDPAALIGDLPERYSFSAKIDLQQLPADMRDSAIAEMRAGFERTMQQQLGDQFDTELDAAQEAALEKMEQLEDLIRATQQLVIGCLIDPTEKKLVIDGAIQFLEGSDLAKQMDAQADLKSDFTALRPEQYSGYLRATSVLNNDQEKVLAKESLRDSIEQTLEMVRQQSELPLEYVDA
;
A
#
# COMPACT_ATOMS: atom_id res chain seq x y z
N MET A 1 -26.93 -5.10 -14.73
CA MET A 1 -26.76 -4.76 -13.29
C MET A 1 -25.95 -5.82 -12.52
N ARG A 2 -24.83 -6.30 -13.07
CA ARG A 2 -23.93 -7.27 -12.40
C ARG A 2 -22.50 -7.06 -12.89
N LEU A 3 -21.89 -5.92 -12.55
CA LEU A 3 -20.43 -5.71 -12.69
C LEU A 3 -19.91 -4.50 -11.87
N ASN A 4 -20.57 -4.13 -10.76
CA ASN A 4 -20.14 -3.04 -9.87
C ASN A 4 -19.59 -3.57 -8.52
N ARG A 5 -19.04 -4.79 -8.47
CA ARG A 5 -18.72 -5.47 -7.21
C ARG A 5 -17.26 -5.92 -7.01
N CYS A 6 -16.32 -5.53 -7.88
CA CYS A 6 -14.92 -5.96 -7.74
C CYS A 6 -13.86 -4.85 -7.87
N LEU A 7 -14.23 -3.56 -7.79
CA LEU A 7 -13.29 -2.45 -8.04
C LEU A 7 -13.20 -1.44 -6.89
N LEU A 8 -13.23 -1.93 -5.65
CA LEU A 8 -13.16 -1.09 -4.43
C LEU A 8 -12.01 -1.47 -3.48
N ILE A 9 -10.89 -1.98 -4.00
CA ILE A 9 -9.70 -2.24 -3.19
C ILE A 9 -8.48 -1.61 -3.89
N ALA A 10 -8.32 -0.30 -3.76
CA ALA A 10 -7.06 0.39 -4.05
C ALA A 10 -6.93 1.81 -3.45
N THR A 11 -7.82 2.22 -2.54
CA THR A 11 -7.79 3.57 -1.94
C THR A 11 -7.95 3.49 -0.43
N LEU A 12 -6.87 3.12 0.26
CA LEU A 12 -6.67 3.52 1.64
C LEU A 12 -5.21 3.27 2.01
N PHE A 13 -4.39 4.32 2.09
CA PHE A 13 -3.23 4.38 3.00
C PHE A 13 -2.56 5.77 2.98
N VAL A 14 -3.34 6.87 2.97
CA VAL A 14 -2.89 8.15 3.55
C VAL A 14 -4.13 8.89 4.01
N GLY A 15 -4.29 9.07 5.31
CA GLY A 15 -5.33 9.94 5.84
C GLY A 15 -6.01 9.39 7.08
N LEU A 16 -5.32 9.44 8.22
CA LEU A 16 -5.90 9.62 9.55
C LEU A 16 -4.75 9.73 10.57
N ALA A 17 -4.40 10.96 10.94
CA ALA A 17 -3.66 11.23 12.16
C ALA A 17 -4.01 12.64 12.65
N THR A 18 -4.95 12.74 13.60
CA THR A 18 -4.84 13.70 14.69
C THR A 18 -5.51 13.13 15.93
N GLN A 19 -4.69 12.79 16.92
CA GLN A 19 -4.91 13.14 18.33
C GLN A 19 -3.62 12.78 19.07
N ALA A 20 -2.93 13.81 19.58
CA ALA A 20 -1.71 13.66 20.34
C ALA A 20 -2.02 13.02 21.70
N ALA A 21 -1.51 11.81 21.93
CA ALA A 21 -1.34 11.27 23.26
C ALA A 21 0.17 11.09 23.49
N THR A 22 0.69 11.75 24.52
CA THR A 22 2.07 11.57 24.98
C THR A 22 2.26 10.11 25.46
N LEU A 23 3.19 9.37 24.86
CA LEU A 23 3.55 8.04 25.32
C LEU A 23 5.06 7.88 25.54
N THR A 24 5.32 7.13 26.60
CA THR A 24 6.59 6.74 27.18
C THR A 24 7.41 5.91 26.18
N ALA A 25 8.70 6.19 26.08
CA ALA A 25 9.64 5.46 25.23
C ALA A 25 9.60 3.93 25.48
N GLN A 26 9.09 3.18 24.51
CA GLN A 26 9.23 1.72 24.41
C GLN A 26 10.21 1.37 23.30
N GLN A 27 10.95 0.27 23.51
CA GLN A 27 12.05 -0.19 22.66
C GLN A 27 11.64 -0.31 21.17
N PRO A 28 12.58 -0.12 20.22
CA PRO A 28 12.29 -0.20 18.79
C PRO A 28 11.67 -1.56 18.44
N GLN A 29 10.39 -1.54 18.14
CA GLN A 29 9.62 -2.71 17.74
C GLN A 29 9.91 -3.00 16.27
N ALA A 30 10.08 -4.29 15.93
CA ALA A 30 10.23 -4.70 14.54
C ALA A 30 9.01 -4.22 13.73
N PRO A 31 9.18 -3.86 12.45
CA PRO A 31 8.07 -3.34 11.66
C PRO A 31 6.99 -4.41 11.50
N ILE A 32 5.75 -4.02 11.76
CA ILE A 32 4.57 -4.88 11.66
C ILE A 32 4.09 -5.02 10.21
N ALA A 33 4.45 -4.08 9.35
CA ALA A 33 4.18 -4.14 7.93
C ALA A 33 5.33 -3.51 7.14
N ALA A 34 5.53 -4.03 5.94
CA ALA A 34 6.49 -3.52 4.97
C ALA A 34 5.79 -3.36 3.63
N ILE A 35 5.79 -2.13 3.13
CA ILE A 35 5.30 -1.79 1.80
C ILE A 35 6.51 -1.60 0.92
N SER A 36 6.43 -2.09 -0.31
CA SER A 36 7.49 -1.93 -1.30
C SER A 36 6.97 -1.32 -2.58
N VAL A 37 7.78 -0.42 -3.12
CA VAL A 37 7.67 0.04 -4.50
C VAL A 37 8.87 -0.51 -5.26
N ALA A 38 8.62 -1.12 -6.41
CA ALA A 38 9.66 -1.59 -7.30
C ALA A 38 10.63 -0.45 -7.68
N PRO A 39 11.86 -0.78 -8.11
CA PRO A 39 12.80 0.21 -8.64
C PRO A 39 12.10 1.18 -9.60
N LEU A 40 12.37 2.48 -9.45
CA LEU A 40 11.68 3.52 -10.21
C LEU A 40 11.90 3.36 -11.73
N ASP A 41 13.03 2.79 -12.14
CA ASP A 41 13.30 2.47 -13.53
C ASP A 41 12.35 1.40 -14.10
N ARG A 42 11.69 0.61 -13.25
CA ARG A 42 10.60 -0.31 -13.62
C ARG A 42 9.22 0.28 -13.35
N ALA A 43 9.05 0.98 -12.22
CA ALA A 43 7.75 1.51 -11.81
C ALA A 43 7.23 2.62 -12.75
N ILE A 44 8.10 3.54 -13.19
CA ILE A 44 7.71 4.66 -14.06
C ILE A 44 7.18 4.17 -15.41
N PRO A 45 7.87 3.28 -16.16
CA PRO A 45 7.31 2.71 -17.40
C PRO A 45 5.99 1.97 -17.18
N GLY A 46 5.83 1.28 -16.05
CA GLY A 46 4.57 0.66 -15.63
C GLY A 46 3.43 1.69 -15.52
N MET A 47 3.70 2.82 -14.86
CA MET A 47 2.72 3.90 -14.74
C MET A 47 2.40 4.55 -16.09
N SER A 48 3.41 4.81 -16.93
CA SER A 48 3.22 5.31 -18.30
C SER A 48 2.31 4.37 -19.11
N TYR A 49 2.46 3.05 -18.96
CA TYR A 49 1.58 2.07 -19.59
C TYR A 49 0.13 2.20 -19.11
N LEU A 50 -0.11 2.36 -17.80
CA LEU A 50 -1.46 2.54 -17.25
C LEU A 50 -2.10 3.85 -17.75
N LEU A 51 -1.38 4.97 -17.75
CA LEU A 51 -1.90 6.25 -18.26
C LEU A 51 -2.33 6.15 -19.73
N ASN A 52 -1.50 5.50 -20.56
CA ASN A 52 -1.85 5.22 -21.95
C ASN A 52 -3.09 4.32 -22.05
N ALA A 53 -3.17 3.26 -21.24
CA ALA A 53 -4.31 2.35 -21.24
C ALA A 53 -5.62 3.06 -20.82
N SER A 54 -5.54 4.04 -19.92
CA SER A 54 -6.66 4.89 -19.44
C SER A 54 -7.11 5.97 -20.44
N ASN A 55 -6.49 6.05 -21.62
CA ASN A 55 -6.68 7.12 -22.60
C ASN A 55 -6.36 8.52 -22.02
N ILE A 56 -5.29 8.63 -21.23
CA ILE A 56 -4.74 9.93 -20.78
C ILE A 56 -3.25 10.05 -21.20
N PRO A 57 -2.91 9.82 -22.49
CA PRO A 57 -1.52 9.79 -22.95
C PRO A 57 -0.79 11.14 -22.80
N GLU A 58 -1.52 12.25 -22.81
CA GLU A 58 -0.98 13.60 -22.61
C GLU A 58 -0.31 13.78 -21.23
N MET A 59 -0.75 13.01 -20.22
CA MET A 59 -0.15 13.05 -18.88
C MET A 59 1.12 12.23 -18.76
N VAL A 60 1.43 11.36 -19.72
CA VAL A 60 2.66 10.54 -19.70
C VAL A 60 3.89 11.44 -19.73
N GLY A 61 3.94 12.39 -20.68
CA GLY A 61 5.09 13.30 -20.80
C GLY A 61 5.25 14.22 -19.59
N VAL A 62 4.13 14.68 -19.01
CA VAL A 62 4.14 15.49 -17.78
C VAL A 62 4.66 14.67 -16.60
N MET A 63 4.16 13.45 -16.43
CA MET A 63 4.58 12.54 -15.36
C MET A 63 6.06 12.18 -15.50
N GLU A 64 6.54 11.83 -16.70
CA GLU A 64 7.94 11.50 -16.93
C GLU A 64 8.88 12.68 -16.68
N MET A 65 8.47 13.88 -17.08
CA MET A 65 9.20 15.12 -16.77
C MET A 65 9.26 15.37 -15.27
N MET A 66 8.13 15.30 -14.58
CA MET A 66 8.03 15.55 -13.14
C MET A 66 8.83 14.50 -12.37
N THR A 67 8.58 13.21 -12.60
CA THR A 67 9.33 12.12 -11.95
C THR A 67 10.82 12.21 -12.28
N GLY A 68 11.20 12.55 -13.52
CA GLY A 68 12.59 12.80 -13.90
C GLY A 68 13.24 13.96 -13.13
N PHE A 69 12.47 14.98 -12.75
CA PHE A 69 12.94 16.10 -11.93
C PHE A 69 13.02 15.71 -10.45
N TYR A 70 11.93 15.21 -9.86
CA TYR A 70 11.82 14.90 -8.43
C TYR A 70 12.66 13.70 -7.96
N THR A 71 13.06 12.81 -8.88
CA THR A 71 13.85 11.60 -8.56
C THR A 71 15.35 11.78 -8.80
N LYS A 72 15.81 12.98 -9.13
CA LYS A 72 17.26 13.26 -9.16
C LYS A 72 17.85 13.11 -7.76
N GLY A 73 19.05 12.56 -7.69
CA GLY A 73 19.68 12.18 -6.44
C GLY A 73 19.24 10.81 -5.88
N LEU A 74 18.14 10.22 -6.35
CA LEU A 74 17.71 8.88 -5.94
C LEU A 74 18.46 7.79 -6.72
N ASP A 75 18.65 6.65 -6.09
CA ASP A 75 19.04 5.42 -6.76
C ASP A 75 17.83 4.66 -7.30
N ARG A 76 17.42 5.02 -8.51
CA ARG A 76 16.25 4.47 -9.21
C ARG A 76 16.33 2.97 -9.53
N SER A 77 17.49 2.35 -9.34
CA SER A 77 17.70 0.92 -9.55
C SER A 77 17.36 0.07 -8.32
N ARG A 78 17.23 0.71 -7.15
CA ARG A 78 16.85 0.04 -5.90
C ARG A 78 15.38 0.32 -5.56
N PRO A 79 14.71 -0.61 -4.85
CA PRO A 79 13.32 -0.42 -4.44
C PRO A 79 13.20 0.63 -3.32
N ILE A 80 12.02 1.22 -3.19
CA ILE A 80 11.64 2.04 -2.03
C ILE A 80 10.91 1.13 -1.05
N ALA A 81 11.24 1.26 0.25
CA ALA A 81 10.52 0.58 1.32
C ALA A 81 9.75 1.60 2.16
N ILE A 82 8.58 1.23 2.66
CA ILE A 82 7.90 1.94 3.74
C ILE A 82 7.68 0.92 4.85
N LEU A 83 8.27 1.19 6.00
CA LEU A 83 8.16 0.34 7.17
C LEU A 83 7.10 0.96 8.07
N VAL A 84 6.18 0.12 8.54
CA VAL A 84 5.11 0.54 9.45
C VAL A 84 5.34 -0.15 10.77
N SER A 85 5.47 0.66 11.81
CA SER A 85 5.59 0.23 13.20
C SER A 85 4.44 0.80 14.01
N PHE A 86 4.27 0.33 15.24
CA PHE A 86 3.27 0.86 16.17
C PHE A 86 3.95 1.18 17.49
N ASP A 87 3.69 2.37 18.02
CA ASP A 87 4.19 2.85 19.31
C ASP A 87 3.10 2.86 20.40
N GLY A 88 1.95 2.25 20.10
CA GLY A 88 0.84 2.05 21.04
C GLY A 88 -0.41 2.87 20.75
N THR A 89 -0.36 3.93 19.94
CA THR A 89 -1.58 4.70 19.59
C THR A 89 -1.76 5.01 18.12
N ALA A 90 -0.68 5.14 17.36
CA ALA A 90 -0.76 5.41 15.93
C ALA A 90 0.26 4.57 15.15
N PRO A 91 -0.01 4.31 13.86
CA PRO A 91 1.03 3.80 12.97
C PRO A 91 2.12 4.85 12.82
N ASP A 92 3.37 4.43 13.03
CA ASP A 92 4.56 5.18 12.68
C ASP A 92 5.08 4.69 11.32
N PHE A 93 5.32 5.64 10.41
CA PHE A 93 5.72 5.36 9.04
C PHE A 93 7.15 5.83 8.82
N GLN A 94 8.02 4.89 8.47
CA GLN A 94 9.39 5.17 8.07
C GLN A 94 9.56 4.90 6.57
N VAL A 95 9.69 5.96 5.77
CA VAL A 95 9.92 5.86 4.32
C VAL A 95 11.42 5.75 4.06
N CYS A 96 11.85 4.67 3.41
CA CYS A 96 13.24 4.39 3.10
C CYS A 96 13.48 4.57 1.59
N ILE A 97 14.14 5.67 1.23
CA ILE A 97 14.39 6.06 -0.15
C ILE A 97 15.87 5.80 -0.49
N PRO A 98 16.18 5.01 -1.52
CA PRO A 98 17.56 4.73 -1.88
C PRO A 98 18.17 5.96 -2.57
N MET A 99 19.37 6.36 -2.12
CA MET A 99 20.02 7.59 -2.59
C MET A 99 21.32 7.31 -3.34
N LYS A 100 21.58 8.07 -4.40
CA LYS A 100 22.91 8.25 -5.02
C LYS A 100 23.58 9.54 -4.54
N ASP A 101 22.78 10.60 -4.42
CA ASP A 101 23.23 11.93 -4.02
C ASP A 101 22.09 12.68 -3.32
N HIS A 102 22.09 12.63 -1.98
CA HIS A 102 21.09 13.33 -1.17
C HIS A 102 21.22 14.86 -1.26
N LYS A 103 22.42 15.40 -1.55
CA LYS A 103 22.63 16.85 -1.68
C LYS A 103 21.96 17.37 -2.93
N GLN A 104 22.06 16.63 -4.04
CA GLN A 104 21.33 16.96 -5.25
C GLN A 104 19.81 16.93 -5.02
N TRP A 105 19.31 15.94 -4.27
CA TRP A 105 17.88 15.88 -3.94
C TRP A 105 17.44 17.07 -3.08
N PHE A 106 18.19 17.41 -2.02
CA PHE A 106 17.91 18.59 -1.20
C PHE A 106 17.96 19.90 -1.98
N GLN A 107 18.90 20.08 -2.92
CA GLN A 107 18.93 21.28 -3.78
C GLN A 107 17.63 21.45 -4.59
N ILE A 108 17.06 20.34 -5.05
CA ILE A 108 15.79 20.35 -5.78
C ILE A 108 14.64 20.73 -4.85
N MET A 109 14.63 20.18 -3.63
CA MET A 109 13.64 20.49 -2.59
C MET A 109 13.70 21.97 -2.16
N SER A 110 14.90 22.51 -1.91
CA SER A 110 15.10 23.95 -1.61
C SER A 110 14.59 24.84 -2.73
N GLY A 111 14.82 24.44 -4.00
CA GLY A 111 14.27 25.13 -5.17
C GLY A 111 12.73 25.22 -5.21
N MET A 112 12.04 24.46 -4.34
CA MET A 112 10.59 24.43 -4.19
C MET A 112 10.12 25.02 -2.85
N GLY A 113 11.02 25.68 -2.13
CA GLY A 113 10.72 26.28 -0.82
C GLY A 113 10.74 25.30 0.35
N LEU A 114 11.24 24.07 0.14
CA LEU A 114 11.43 23.08 1.20
C LEU A 114 12.89 23.07 1.60
N GLU A 115 13.24 23.88 2.59
CA GLU A 115 14.60 24.02 3.09
C GLU A 115 14.87 22.99 4.19
N PRO A 116 15.77 22.01 3.97
CA PRO A 116 16.19 21.09 5.00
C PRO A 116 17.16 21.79 5.96
N GLU A 117 16.86 21.79 7.25
CA GLU A 117 17.76 22.26 8.30
C GLU A 117 18.53 21.09 8.88
N GLU A 118 19.86 21.12 8.85
CA GLU A 118 20.69 20.06 9.46
C GLU A 118 20.70 20.21 10.98
N LEU A 119 20.09 19.25 11.68
CA LEU A 119 20.04 19.18 13.15
C LEU A 119 21.33 18.57 13.72
N ALA A 120 21.84 17.54 13.04
CA ALA A 120 23.08 16.84 13.36
C ALA A 120 23.64 16.18 12.08
N GLU A 121 24.84 15.58 12.15
CA GLU A 121 25.45 14.94 10.98
C GLU A 121 24.51 13.87 10.37
N GLY A 122 24.04 14.14 9.15
CA GLY A 122 23.14 13.25 8.42
C GLY A 122 21.69 13.24 8.96
N LEU A 123 21.31 14.14 9.86
CA LEU A 123 19.96 14.29 10.38
C LEU A 123 19.43 15.69 10.05
N TYR A 124 18.29 15.74 9.40
CA TYR A 124 17.71 16.97 8.86
C TYR A 124 16.26 17.11 9.30
N GLU A 125 15.83 18.33 9.57
CA GLU A 125 14.44 18.74 9.71
C GLU A 125 13.97 19.31 8.37
N ILE A 126 12.79 18.91 7.92
CA ILE A 126 12.14 19.44 6.72
C ILE A 126 10.78 19.99 7.15
N SER A 127 10.64 21.31 7.10
CA SER A 127 9.39 22.01 7.39
C SER A 127 8.62 22.27 6.10
N ALA A 128 7.39 21.75 6.00
CA ALA A 128 6.50 21.89 4.85
C ALA A 128 5.08 22.22 5.32
N ALA A 129 4.53 23.38 4.94
CA ALA A 129 3.13 23.76 5.21
C ALA A 129 2.69 23.58 6.70
N GLY A 130 3.58 23.84 7.65
CA GLY A 130 3.32 23.69 9.08
C GLY A 130 3.45 22.26 9.62
N GLN A 131 3.83 21.30 8.78
CA GLN A 131 4.24 19.96 9.19
C GLN A 131 5.76 19.86 9.21
N VAL A 132 6.28 19.19 10.23
CA VAL A 132 7.70 18.92 10.39
C VAL A 132 7.92 17.44 10.10
N MET A 133 8.87 17.14 9.22
CA MET A 133 9.36 15.81 8.93
C MET A 133 10.83 15.73 9.29
N ILE A 134 11.27 14.60 9.83
CA ILE A 134 12.68 14.34 10.06
C ILE A 134 13.20 13.44 8.93
N ALA A 135 14.38 13.77 8.42
CA ALA A 135 15.10 12.97 7.44
C ALA A 135 16.45 12.54 8.00
N LYS A 136 16.79 11.25 7.90
CA LYS A 136 18.10 10.71 8.26
C LYS A 136 18.77 10.08 7.06
N VAL A 137 19.98 10.51 6.73
CA VAL A 137 20.78 9.96 5.65
C VAL A 137 21.81 9.01 6.23
N ALA A 138 21.70 7.72 5.90
CA ALA A 138 22.62 6.69 6.37
C ALA A 138 22.69 5.52 5.38
N ASN A 139 23.86 4.89 5.24
CA ASN A 139 24.04 3.65 4.47
C ASN A 139 23.56 3.72 3.00
N GLY A 140 23.61 4.89 2.37
CA GLY A 140 23.12 5.09 1.00
C GLY A 140 21.59 5.13 0.89
N TRP A 141 20.90 5.37 2.00
CA TRP A 141 19.46 5.57 2.09
C TRP A 141 19.14 6.90 2.77
N MET A 142 17.95 7.42 2.47
CA MET A 142 17.30 8.50 3.20
C MET A 142 16.05 7.92 3.87
N TYR A 143 15.99 8.04 5.18
CA TYR A 143 14.86 7.65 6.01
C TYR A 143 14.05 8.88 6.33
N LEU A 144 12.75 8.87 6.05
CA LEU A 144 11.83 9.93 6.43
C LEU A 144 10.87 9.41 7.50
N GLY A 145 10.66 10.20 8.55
CA GLY A 145 9.76 9.88 9.64
C GLY A 145 9.18 11.15 10.27
N GLN A 146 8.26 10.99 11.22
CA GLN A 146 7.56 12.11 11.87
C GLN A 146 8.32 12.69 13.07
N SER A 147 9.34 11.98 13.56
CA SER A 147 10.14 12.39 14.72
C SER A 147 11.55 11.82 14.68
N GLU A 148 12.48 12.39 15.47
CA GLU A 148 13.81 11.80 15.61
C GLU A 148 13.75 10.39 16.22
N ASP A 149 12.81 10.15 17.13
CA ASP A 149 12.58 8.85 17.75
C ASP A 149 12.23 7.78 16.71
N SER A 150 11.40 8.11 15.71
CA SER A 150 11.07 7.21 14.58
C SER A 150 12.30 6.80 13.75
N LEU A 151 13.37 7.60 13.81
CA LEU A 151 14.62 7.39 13.07
C LEU A 151 15.81 7.03 13.97
N SER A 152 15.56 6.80 15.26
CA SER A 152 16.58 6.42 16.24
C SER A 152 17.22 5.08 15.86
N ALA A 153 16.41 4.12 15.40
CA ALA A 153 16.81 2.83 14.87
C ALA A 153 16.38 2.69 13.40
N VAL A 154 17.28 3.01 12.48
CA VAL A 154 17.09 2.75 11.05
C VAL A 154 17.77 1.42 10.67
N PRO A 155 17.14 0.58 9.83
CA PRO A 155 17.78 -0.65 9.38
C PRO A 155 19.02 -0.34 8.52
N GLU A 156 20.00 -1.24 8.51
CA GLU A 156 21.15 -1.08 7.61
C GLU A 156 20.77 -1.27 6.14
N ASP A 157 19.88 -2.23 5.89
CA ASP A 157 19.35 -2.54 4.56
C ASP A 157 17.82 -2.71 4.60
N PRO A 158 17.05 -1.64 4.30
CA PRO A 158 15.60 -1.71 4.14
C PRO A 158 15.15 -2.71 3.08
N ALA A 159 15.96 -2.95 2.04
CA ALA A 159 15.59 -3.86 0.95
C ALA A 159 15.48 -5.30 1.45
N ALA A 160 16.30 -5.70 2.43
CA ALA A 160 16.21 -7.02 3.07
C ALA A 160 14.87 -7.24 3.78
N LEU A 161 14.23 -6.19 4.32
CA LEU A 161 12.95 -6.29 5.03
C LEU A 161 11.77 -6.53 4.09
N ILE A 162 11.85 -6.00 2.86
CA ILE A 162 10.87 -6.20 1.79
C ILE A 162 11.17 -7.43 0.92
N GLY A 163 12.38 -7.99 0.99
CA GLY A 163 12.73 -9.27 0.36
C GLY A 163 12.58 -9.28 -1.16
N ASP A 164 11.98 -10.34 -1.70
CA ASP A 164 11.74 -10.56 -3.13
C ASP A 164 10.48 -9.84 -3.67
N LEU A 165 9.70 -9.19 -2.79
CA LEU A 165 8.46 -8.51 -3.18
C LEU A 165 8.64 -7.50 -4.32
N PRO A 166 9.70 -6.65 -4.33
CA PRO A 166 9.91 -5.71 -5.43
C PRO A 166 10.33 -6.37 -6.73
N GLU A 167 10.79 -7.62 -6.72
CA GLU A 167 11.05 -8.39 -7.94
C GLU A 167 9.73 -8.90 -8.53
N ARG A 168 8.81 -9.35 -7.67
CA ARG A 168 7.52 -9.94 -8.04
C ARG A 168 6.43 -8.92 -8.37
N TYR A 169 6.43 -7.77 -7.69
CA TYR A 169 5.35 -6.78 -7.77
C TYR A 169 5.88 -5.37 -7.99
N SER A 170 5.15 -4.57 -8.76
CA SER A 170 5.39 -3.12 -8.90
C SER A 170 5.12 -2.38 -7.59
N PHE A 171 4.07 -2.80 -6.90
CA PHE A 171 3.68 -2.32 -5.57
C PHE A 171 3.22 -3.51 -4.73
N SER A 172 3.60 -3.56 -3.46
CA SER A 172 3.09 -4.60 -2.55
C SER A 172 3.14 -4.17 -1.12
N ALA A 173 2.28 -4.78 -0.31
CA ALA A 173 2.29 -4.68 1.15
C ALA A 173 2.35 -6.07 1.75
N LYS A 174 3.21 -6.24 2.75
CA LYS A 174 3.31 -7.42 3.60
C LYS A 174 3.00 -7.00 5.02
N ILE A 175 2.02 -7.63 5.65
CA ILE A 175 1.54 -7.31 6.99
C ILE A 175 1.67 -8.57 7.84
N ASP A 176 2.32 -8.43 9.00
CA ASP A 176 2.35 -9.43 10.06
C ASP A 176 1.23 -9.15 11.06
N LEU A 177 0.15 -9.93 10.96
CA LEU A 177 -1.03 -9.76 11.79
C LEU A 177 -0.82 -10.21 13.24
N GLN A 178 0.30 -10.86 13.54
CA GLN A 178 0.64 -11.31 14.89
C GLN A 178 1.46 -10.27 15.66
N GLN A 179 2.13 -9.37 14.95
CA GLN A 179 2.80 -8.24 15.58
C GLN A 179 1.86 -7.05 15.84
N LEU A 180 0.68 -7.04 15.24
CA LEU A 180 -0.37 -6.08 15.59
C LEU A 180 -0.89 -6.35 17.02
N PRO A 181 -0.96 -5.31 17.88
CA PRO A 181 -1.61 -5.42 19.18
C PRO A 181 -3.03 -5.98 19.06
N ALA A 182 -3.40 -6.88 19.97
CA ALA A 182 -4.66 -7.62 19.86
C ALA A 182 -5.89 -6.70 19.86
N ASP A 183 -5.86 -5.66 20.67
CA ASP A 183 -6.88 -4.61 20.75
C ASP A 183 -7.03 -3.83 19.44
N MET A 184 -5.93 -3.54 18.75
CA MET A 184 -5.97 -2.89 17.43
C MET A 184 -6.55 -3.82 16.37
N ARG A 185 -6.14 -5.09 16.37
CA ARG A 185 -6.69 -6.09 15.46
C ARG A 185 -8.20 -6.29 15.70
N ASP A 186 -8.61 -6.35 16.96
CA ASP A 186 -10.02 -6.47 17.36
C ASP A 186 -10.81 -5.22 16.98
N SER A 187 -10.22 -4.03 17.11
CA SER A 187 -10.83 -2.76 16.69
C SER A 187 -11.01 -2.70 15.18
N ALA A 188 -9.99 -3.07 14.40
CA ALA A 188 -10.08 -3.15 12.95
C ALA A 188 -11.16 -4.16 12.50
N ILE A 189 -11.24 -5.32 13.18
CA ILE A 189 -12.30 -6.30 12.97
C ILE A 189 -13.68 -5.70 13.25
N ALA A 190 -13.85 -5.00 14.38
CA ALA A 190 -15.11 -4.36 14.74
C ALA A 190 -15.53 -3.27 13.74
N GLU A 191 -14.58 -2.47 13.23
CA GLU A 191 -14.83 -1.47 12.20
C GLU A 191 -15.24 -2.10 10.87
N MET A 192 -14.59 -3.20 10.45
CA MET A 192 -14.98 -3.96 9.27
C MET A 192 -16.40 -4.52 9.39
N ARG A 193 -16.75 -5.08 10.56
CA ARG A 193 -18.11 -5.56 10.86
C ARG A 193 -19.13 -4.44 10.76
N ALA A 194 -18.86 -3.30 11.40
CA ALA A 194 -19.75 -2.14 11.35
C ALA A 194 -19.91 -1.57 9.93
N GLY A 195 -18.85 -1.55 9.13
CA GLY A 195 -18.88 -1.14 7.73
C GLY A 195 -19.69 -2.11 6.85
N PHE A 196 -19.55 -3.41 7.09
CA PHE A 196 -20.32 -4.45 6.41
C PHE A 196 -21.81 -4.34 6.72
N GLU A 197 -22.17 -4.22 8.01
CA GLU A 197 -23.56 -4.04 8.46
C GLU A 197 -24.19 -2.78 7.85
N ARG A 198 -23.46 -1.66 7.85
CA ARG A 198 -23.91 -0.40 7.23
C ARG A 198 -24.15 -0.57 5.73
N THR A 199 -23.26 -1.25 5.03
CA THR A 199 -23.40 -1.51 3.59
C THR A 199 -24.59 -2.41 3.29
N MET A 200 -24.82 -3.43 4.13
CA MET A 200 -25.98 -4.31 4.01
C MET A 200 -27.30 -3.57 4.22
N GLN A 201 -27.39 -2.74 5.28
CA GLN A 201 -28.55 -1.89 5.53
C GLN A 201 -28.84 -0.97 4.34
N GLN A 202 -27.80 -0.36 3.76
CA GLN A 202 -27.94 0.49 2.57
C GLN A 202 -28.39 -0.28 1.31
N GLN A 203 -27.94 -1.53 1.12
CA GLN A 203 -28.31 -2.33 -0.05
C GLN A 203 -29.71 -2.94 0.06
N LEU A 204 -30.19 -3.21 1.27
CA LEU A 204 -31.46 -3.89 1.51
C LEU A 204 -32.61 -2.92 1.81
N GLY A 205 -32.35 -1.68 2.21
CA GLY A 205 -33.39 -0.66 2.44
C GLY A 205 -34.47 -1.13 3.44
N ASP A 206 -35.75 -0.77 3.19
CA ASP A 206 -36.90 -1.16 4.04
C ASP A 206 -37.16 -2.69 4.09
N GLN A 207 -36.48 -3.50 3.27
CA GLN A 207 -36.55 -4.97 3.36
C GLN A 207 -35.66 -5.54 4.47
N PHE A 208 -34.87 -4.69 5.15
CA PHE A 208 -34.08 -5.09 6.32
C PHE A 208 -34.97 -5.47 7.51
N ASP A 209 -36.19 -4.93 7.61
CA ASP A 209 -37.03 -5.06 8.81
C ASP A 209 -38.12 -6.14 8.75
N THR A 210 -38.44 -6.76 7.60
CA THR A 210 -39.67 -7.58 7.52
C THR A 210 -39.63 -8.99 6.93
N GLU A 211 -38.55 -9.55 6.37
CA GLU A 211 -38.49 -11.00 6.04
C GLU A 211 -37.10 -11.43 5.51
N LEU A 212 -36.04 -11.48 6.34
CA LEU A 212 -34.68 -11.89 5.87
C LEU A 212 -33.81 -12.66 6.88
N ASP A 213 -34.38 -13.56 7.69
CA ASP A 213 -33.60 -14.33 8.68
C ASP A 213 -32.43 -15.12 8.05
N ALA A 214 -32.62 -15.79 6.91
CA ALA A 214 -31.59 -16.68 6.35
C ALA A 214 -30.44 -15.95 5.61
N ALA A 215 -30.71 -14.84 4.92
CA ALA A 215 -29.69 -14.12 4.15
C ALA A 215 -28.82 -13.24 5.05
N GLN A 216 -29.41 -12.69 6.11
CA GLN A 216 -28.70 -11.93 7.14
C GLN A 216 -27.84 -12.86 7.99
N GLU A 217 -28.40 -13.99 8.46
CA GLU A 217 -27.65 -14.98 9.23
C GLU A 217 -26.47 -15.55 8.41
N ALA A 218 -26.70 -15.92 7.15
CA ALA A 218 -25.62 -16.35 6.26
C ALA A 218 -24.55 -15.28 6.03
N ALA A 219 -24.92 -14.00 5.96
CA ALA A 219 -23.97 -12.90 5.80
C ALA A 219 -23.14 -12.65 7.07
N LEU A 220 -23.77 -12.74 8.24
CA LEU A 220 -23.08 -12.64 9.54
C LEU A 220 -22.14 -13.82 9.78
N GLU A 221 -22.56 -15.04 9.41
CA GLU A 221 -21.70 -16.23 9.46
C GLU A 221 -20.47 -16.08 8.55
N LYS A 222 -20.63 -15.48 7.36
CA LYS A 222 -19.50 -15.16 6.47
C LYS A 222 -18.57 -14.12 7.07
N MET A 223 -19.10 -13.14 7.81
CA MET A 223 -18.30 -12.16 8.52
C MET A 223 -17.52 -12.82 9.66
N GLU A 224 -18.15 -13.68 10.45
CA GLU A 224 -17.47 -14.45 11.51
C GLU A 224 -16.34 -15.33 10.94
N GLN A 225 -16.59 -16.02 9.82
CA GLN A 225 -15.56 -16.78 9.10
C GLN A 225 -14.39 -15.88 8.63
N LEU A 226 -14.67 -14.65 8.21
CA LEU A 226 -13.64 -13.68 7.84
C LEU A 226 -12.83 -13.20 9.06
N GLU A 227 -13.47 -13.01 10.21
CA GLU A 227 -12.80 -12.65 11.45
C GLU A 227 -11.88 -13.77 11.94
N ASP A 228 -12.35 -15.01 11.92
CA ASP A 228 -11.55 -16.18 12.24
C ASP A 228 -10.37 -16.33 11.28
N LEU A 229 -10.59 -16.07 9.98
CA LEU A 229 -9.52 -16.03 8.99
C LEU A 229 -8.45 -14.99 9.37
N ILE A 230 -8.84 -13.77 9.71
CA ILE A 230 -7.91 -12.71 10.12
C ILE A 230 -7.15 -13.12 11.39
N ARG A 231 -7.84 -13.68 12.38
CA ARG A 231 -7.23 -14.13 13.65
C ARG A 231 -6.25 -15.28 13.46
N ALA A 232 -6.56 -16.21 12.55
CA ALA A 232 -5.73 -17.35 12.22
C ALA A 232 -4.61 -17.01 11.22
N THR A 233 -4.60 -15.81 10.64
CA THR A 233 -3.58 -15.40 9.68
C THR A 233 -2.35 -14.89 10.42
N GLN A 234 -1.20 -15.45 10.08
CA GLN A 234 0.10 -14.95 10.48
C GLN A 234 0.51 -13.75 9.62
N GLN A 235 0.53 -13.94 8.30
CA GLN A 235 1.01 -12.95 7.36
C GLN A 235 0.04 -12.79 6.19
N LEU A 236 -0.17 -11.54 5.78
CA LEU A 236 -0.91 -11.19 4.58
C LEU A 236 0.03 -10.44 3.62
N VAL A 237 0.07 -10.87 2.37
CA VAL A 237 0.76 -10.17 1.28
C VAL A 237 -0.27 -9.80 0.22
N ILE A 238 -0.27 -8.53 -0.19
CA ILE A 238 -1.03 -8.04 -1.33
C ILE A 238 -0.03 -7.42 -2.30
N GLY A 239 -0.09 -7.81 -3.57
CA GLY A 239 0.82 -7.36 -4.60
C GLY A 239 0.10 -6.95 -5.88
N CYS A 240 0.65 -5.95 -6.55
CA CYS A 240 0.22 -5.50 -7.87
C CYS A 240 1.43 -5.46 -8.79
N LEU A 241 1.41 -6.26 -9.85
CA LEU A 241 2.40 -6.25 -10.92
C LEU A 241 1.81 -5.53 -12.13
N ILE A 242 2.54 -4.53 -12.61
CA ILE A 242 2.27 -3.85 -13.88
C ILE A 242 3.40 -4.23 -14.83
N ASP A 243 3.06 -4.94 -15.89
CA ASP A 243 4.02 -5.40 -16.90
C ASP A 243 3.64 -4.86 -18.28
N PRO A 244 4.26 -3.75 -18.72
CA PRO A 244 4.05 -3.18 -20.05
C PRO A 244 4.47 -4.11 -21.20
N THR A 245 5.45 -4.98 -20.98
CA THR A 245 6.03 -5.85 -22.01
C THR A 245 5.04 -6.96 -22.35
N GLU A 246 4.49 -7.61 -21.32
CA GLU A 246 3.44 -8.62 -21.46
C GLU A 246 2.02 -8.04 -21.53
N LYS A 247 1.88 -6.72 -21.36
CA LYS A 247 0.61 -5.98 -21.38
C LYS A 247 -0.41 -6.49 -20.34
N LYS A 248 0.08 -6.85 -19.16
CA LYS A 248 -0.74 -7.41 -18.08
C LYS A 248 -0.67 -6.57 -16.80
N LEU A 249 -1.79 -6.57 -16.09
CA LEU A 249 -1.93 -6.11 -14.71
C LEU A 249 -2.31 -7.35 -13.90
N VAL A 250 -1.52 -7.67 -12.88
CA VAL A 250 -1.78 -8.82 -11.99
C VAL A 250 -1.92 -8.30 -10.58
N ILE A 251 -3.06 -8.57 -9.96
CA ILE A 251 -3.27 -8.39 -8.53
C ILE A 251 -3.18 -9.78 -7.90
N ASP A 252 -2.32 -9.92 -6.91
CA ASP A 252 -2.05 -11.17 -6.22
C ASP A 252 -2.19 -10.98 -4.72
N GLY A 253 -2.60 -12.04 -4.04
CA GLY A 253 -2.81 -12.07 -2.60
C GLY A 253 -2.32 -13.39 -2.05
N ALA A 254 -1.49 -13.35 -1.01
CA ALA A 254 -1.03 -14.53 -0.31
C ALA A 254 -1.33 -14.40 1.19
N ILE A 255 -1.79 -15.49 1.78
CA ILE A 255 -2.11 -15.60 3.20
C ILE A 255 -1.30 -16.74 3.77
N GLN A 256 -0.56 -16.47 4.83
CA GLN A 256 0.09 -17.48 5.65
C GLN A 256 -0.69 -17.63 6.95
N PHE A 257 -1.16 -18.83 7.24
CA PHE A 257 -1.84 -19.12 8.51
C PHE A 257 -0.85 -19.40 9.64
N LEU A 258 -1.29 -19.14 10.88
CA LEU A 258 -0.58 -19.52 12.10
C LEU A 258 -0.31 -21.02 12.13
N GLU A 259 0.94 -21.40 12.42
CA GLU A 259 1.32 -22.80 12.58
C GLU A 259 0.46 -23.49 13.66
N GLY A 260 -0.05 -24.69 13.36
CA GLY A 260 -0.90 -25.45 14.27
C GLY A 260 -2.36 -24.96 14.38
N SER A 261 -2.74 -23.85 13.73
CA SER A 261 -4.15 -23.46 13.61
C SER A 261 -4.95 -24.49 12.80
N ASP A 262 -6.26 -24.55 13.01
CA ASP A 262 -7.11 -25.50 12.29
C ASP A 262 -7.13 -25.20 10.78
N LEU A 263 -7.03 -23.92 10.40
CA LEU A 263 -6.88 -23.51 9.01
C LEU A 263 -5.53 -23.97 8.41
N ALA A 264 -4.42 -23.86 9.15
CA ALA A 264 -3.14 -24.40 8.70
C ALA A 264 -3.20 -25.92 8.50
N LYS A 265 -3.76 -26.67 9.46
CA LYS A 265 -3.95 -28.13 9.33
C LYS A 265 -4.83 -28.51 8.14
N GLN A 266 -5.90 -27.75 7.88
CA GLN A 266 -6.78 -27.97 6.73
C GLN A 266 -6.06 -27.72 5.40
N MET A 267 -5.18 -26.73 5.33
CA MET A 267 -4.37 -26.45 4.13
C MET A 267 -3.26 -27.50 3.95
N ASP A 268 -2.59 -27.91 5.02
CA ASP A 268 -1.56 -28.96 5.00
C ASP A 268 -2.15 -30.31 4.55
N ALA A 269 -3.34 -30.65 5.05
CA ALA A 269 -4.07 -31.85 4.63
C ALA A 269 -4.42 -31.84 3.13
N GLN A 270 -4.46 -30.65 2.50
CA GLN A 270 -4.74 -30.48 1.08
C GLN A 270 -3.47 -30.31 0.22
N ALA A 271 -2.32 -29.98 0.82
CA ALA A 271 -1.08 -29.69 0.10
C ALA A 271 -0.58 -30.89 -0.74
N ASP A 272 -0.81 -32.11 -0.24
CA ASP A 272 -0.44 -33.39 -0.84
C ASP A 272 -1.51 -34.01 -1.74
N LEU A 273 -2.67 -33.35 -1.92
CA LEU A 273 -3.71 -33.83 -2.83
C LEU A 273 -3.18 -33.77 -4.28
N LYS A 274 -2.87 -34.95 -4.82
CA LYS A 274 -2.52 -35.11 -6.23
C LYS A 274 -3.78 -34.99 -7.07
N SER A 275 -3.81 -33.96 -7.90
CA SER A 275 -4.83 -33.70 -8.91
C SER A 275 -4.20 -33.85 -10.29
N ASP A 276 -5.00 -34.19 -11.30
CA ASP A 276 -4.56 -34.17 -12.71
C ASP A 276 -4.07 -32.78 -13.14
N PHE A 277 -4.40 -31.74 -12.37
CA PHE A 277 -3.96 -30.35 -12.59
C PHE A 277 -2.76 -29.93 -11.73
N THR A 278 -2.16 -30.81 -10.93
CA THR A 278 -1.01 -30.45 -10.05
C THR A 278 0.18 -29.91 -10.83
N ALA A 279 0.35 -30.28 -12.11
CA ALA A 279 1.39 -29.74 -13.00
C ALA A 279 1.21 -28.24 -13.34
N LEU A 280 0.02 -27.67 -13.10
CA LEU A 280 -0.29 -26.26 -13.35
C LEU A 280 -0.17 -25.39 -12.08
N ARG A 281 0.15 -25.98 -10.92
CA ARG A 281 0.30 -25.28 -9.65
C ARG A 281 1.71 -24.69 -9.53
N PRO A 282 1.88 -23.40 -9.19
CA PRO A 282 3.17 -22.85 -8.82
C PRO A 282 3.70 -23.54 -7.54
N GLU A 283 4.97 -23.93 -7.51
CA GLU A 283 5.54 -24.72 -6.40
C GLU A 283 5.52 -24.01 -5.04
N GLN A 284 5.39 -22.69 -5.01
CA GLN A 284 5.54 -21.87 -3.81
C GLN A 284 4.26 -21.68 -2.96
N TYR A 285 3.12 -22.30 -3.33
CA TYR A 285 1.84 -22.08 -2.63
C TYR A 285 1.08 -23.37 -2.28
N SER A 286 0.61 -23.47 -1.04
CA SER A 286 -0.18 -24.61 -0.54
C SER A 286 -1.60 -24.67 -1.13
N GLY A 287 -2.14 -23.54 -1.58
CA GLY A 287 -3.38 -23.41 -2.34
C GLY A 287 -3.25 -22.34 -3.42
N TYR A 288 -3.86 -22.54 -4.59
CA TYR A 288 -3.74 -21.63 -5.74
C TYR A 288 -5.08 -21.48 -6.46
N LEU A 289 -5.60 -20.25 -6.50
CA LEU A 289 -6.77 -19.87 -7.30
C LEU A 289 -6.34 -18.82 -8.31
N ARG A 290 -6.38 -19.19 -9.60
CA ARG A 290 -6.12 -18.26 -10.71
C ARG A 290 -7.42 -17.86 -11.36
N ALA A 291 -7.86 -16.63 -11.10
CA ALA A 291 -8.83 -15.97 -11.96
C ALA A 291 -8.06 -15.15 -13.00
N THR A 292 -8.28 -15.44 -14.29
CA THR A 292 -7.74 -14.61 -15.37
C THR A 292 -8.92 -14.22 -16.25
N SER A 293 -9.28 -12.94 -16.23
CA SER A 293 -10.19 -12.40 -17.22
C SER A 293 -9.38 -11.74 -18.32
N VAL A 294 -9.82 -11.95 -19.55
CA VAL A 294 -9.40 -11.10 -20.66
C VAL A 294 -10.52 -10.08 -20.82
N LEU A 295 -10.22 -8.80 -20.53
CA LEU A 295 -11.14 -7.70 -20.79
C LEU A 295 -11.30 -7.57 -22.32
N ASN A 296 -12.17 -8.38 -22.91
CA ASN A 296 -12.47 -8.40 -24.34
C ASN A 296 -13.75 -7.64 -24.66
N ASN A 297 -14.66 -7.53 -23.70
CA ASN A 297 -15.91 -6.79 -23.83
C ASN A 297 -15.65 -5.28 -23.74
N ASP A 298 -16.07 -4.54 -24.76
CA ASP A 298 -15.85 -3.10 -24.84
C ASP A 298 -16.50 -2.34 -23.67
N GLN A 299 -17.63 -2.81 -23.13
CA GLN A 299 -18.22 -2.21 -21.92
C GLN A 299 -17.34 -2.39 -20.68
N GLU A 300 -16.73 -3.56 -20.50
CA GLU A 300 -15.87 -3.83 -19.33
C GLU A 300 -14.55 -3.06 -19.43
N LYS A 301 -14.01 -2.92 -20.64
CA LYS A 301 -12.86 -2.04 -20.91
C LYS A 301 -13.19 -0.58 -20.60
N VAL A 302 -14.37 -0.11 -21.01
CA VAL A 302 -14.81 1.27 -20.74
C VAL A 302 -14.93 1.49 -19.23
N LEU A 303 -15.64 0.62 -18.51
CA LEU A 303 -15.81 0.73 -17.05
C LEU A 303 -14.48 0.66 -16.29
N ALA A 304 -13.57 -0.24 -16.66
CA ALA A 304 -12.25 -0.33 -16.04
C ALA A 304 -11.40 0.92 -16.31
N LYS A 305 -11.46 1.47 -17.54
CA LYS A 305 -10.78 2.72 -17.91
C LYS A 305 -11.37 3.93 -17.20
N GLU A 306 -12.69 4.02 -17.09
CA GLU A 306 -13.39 5.09 -16.37
C GLU A 306 -13.03 5.04 -14.89
N SER A 307 -13.14 3.89 -14.23
CA SER A 307 -12.78 3.77 -12.81
C SER A 307 -11.31 4.11 -12.56
N LEU A 308 -10.40 3.72 -13.45
CA LEU A 308 -8.98 4.06 -13.33
C LEU A 308 -8.75 5.56 -13.60
N ARG A 309 -9.42 6.14 -14.60
CA ARG A 309 -9.38 7.59 -14.88
C ARG A 309 -9.90 8.37 -13.69
N ASP A 310 -11.07 8.04 -13.16
CA ASP A 310 -11.68 8.72 -12.02
C ASP A 310 -10.76 8.65 -10.80
N SER A 311 -10.13 7.50 -10.54
CA SER A 311 -9.15 7.34 -9.45
C SER A 311 -7.89 8.21 -9.65
N ILE A 312 -7.38 8.27 -10.89
CA ILE A 312 -6.24 9.12 -11.26
C ILE A 312 -6.63 10.60 -11.12
N GLU A 313 -7.78 11.02 -11.64
CA GLU A 313 -8.28 12.39 -11.56
C GLU A 313 -8.51 12.82 -10.12
N GLN A 314 -9.10 11.96 -9.29
CA GLN A 314 -9.28 12.22 -7.86
C GLN A 314 -7.93 12.38 -7.15
N THR A 315 -6.96 11.51 -7.46
CA THR A 315 -5.61 11.62 -6.90
C THR A 315 -4.91 12.90 -7.36
N LEU A 316 -5.03 13.27 -8.64
CA LEU A 316 -4.49 14.51 -9.18
C LEU A 316 -5.14 15.73 -8.56
N GLU A 317 -6.45 15.70 -8.30
CA GLU A 317 -7.16 16.78 -7.64
C GLU A 317 -6.73 16.93 -6.19
N MET A 318 -6.51 15.81 -5.48
CA MET A 318 -5.91 15.82 -4.13
C MET A 318 -4.49 16.39 -4.15
N VAL A 319 -3.66 15.99 -5.11
CA VAL A 319 -2.31 16.56 -5.29
C VAL A 319 -2.39 18.04 -5.62
N ARG A 320 -3.35 18.50 -6.45
CA ARG A 320 -3.54 19.91 -6.77
C ARG A 320 -3.94 20.73 -5.54
N GLN A 321 -4.91 20.25 -4.77
CA GLN A 321 -5.34 20.88 -3.52
C GLN A 321 -4.22 20.92 -2.47
N GLN A 322 -3.36 19.89 -2.42
CA GLN A 322 -2.18 19.89 -1.57
C GLN A 322 -1.02 20.74 -2.14
N SER A 323 -0.99 20.96 -3.46
CA SER A 323 -0.01 21.81 -4.14
C SER A 323 -0.36 23.29 -4.13
N GLU A 324 -1.44 23.71 -3.47
CA GLU A 324 -1.64 25.10 -3.03
C GLU A 324 -0.66 25.47 -1.89
N LEU A 325 0.60 25.09 -2.03
CA LEU A 325 1.70 25.92 -1.55
C LEU A 325 1.61 27.23 -2.34
N PRO A 326 1.68 28.40 -1.68
CA PRO A 326 1.49 29.68 -2.35
C PRO A 326 2.56 29.87 -3.43
N LEU A 327 2.18 29.64 -4.69
CA LEU A 327 2.86 30.18 -5.86
C LEU A 327 2.56 31.69 -5.94
N GLU A 328 2.96 32.45 -4.91
CA GLU A 328 3.25 33.85 -5.12
C GLU A 328 4.67 33.94 -5.72
N TYR A 329 4.81 34.79 -6.72
CA TYR A 329 6.00 35.02 -7.57
C TYR A 329 6.13 34.17 -8.83
N VAL A 330 5.19 34.39 -9.76
CA VAL A 330 5.55 34.58 -11.18
C VAL A 330 4.98 35.91 -11.65
N ASP A 331 5.71 36.98 -11.36
CA ASP A 331 5.74 38.22 -12.14
C ASP A 331 7.15 38.81 -12.00
N ALA A 332 8.08 38.28 -12.81
CA ALA A 332 9.33 38.91 -13.24
C ALA A 332 9.93 38.14 -14.44
#